data_AF-C6T948-F1
#
_entry.id   AF-C6T948-F1
#
_cell.length_a   1.000
_cell.length_b   1.000
_cell.length_c   1.000
_cell.angle_alpha   90.00
_cell.angle_beta   90.00
_cell.angle_gamma   90.00
#
_symmetry.space_group_name_H-M   'P 1'
#
loop_
_entity.id
_entity.type
_entity.pdbx_description
1 polymer ?
#
loop_
_entity_poly.entity_id
_entity_poly.type
_entity_poly.pdbx_seq_one_letter_code
_entity_poly.pdbx_strand_id
1 'polypeptide(L)'
;MCSHSPNHRSKCSAPAPATIIFLFVPLLCSVSFTNVNSQILEACSAATDCGPGLFCGNCPALGLKQPICTRGQATLPTSIVNGLPFNKYTWIVTHNSFSIVDAPPLPGVQRMTFYNQEDTVTNQLRNGVRGLMLDMYDFQNDIWLCHSFRGQCHNFTAFQPAVNTLKEVEAFLTENPTEIVTIVIEDYVHTPKGLANVFTSAGLDKYWFPVSKMPKKGED
;
A
#
# COMPACT_ATOMS: atom_id res chain seq x y z
N MET A 1 -49.55 -16.53 -13.59
CA MET A 1 -50.88 -17.20 -13.65
C MET A 1 -51.64 -16.84 -12.39
N CYS A 2 -52.83 -16.26 -12.58
CA CYS A 2 -53.95 -16.06 -11.64
C CYS A 2 -53.70 -15.11 -10.44
N SER A 3 -54.60 -14.22 -10.02
CA SER A 3 -55.88 -13.73 -10.56
C SER A 3 -56.29 -12.47 -9.77
N HIS A 4 -57.21 -11.71 -10.36
CA HIS A 4 -57.73 -10.41 -9.93
C HIS A 4 -58.92 -10.51 -8.95
N SER A 5 -59.02 -9.50 -8.05
CA SER A 5 -60.24 -8.83 -7.51
C SER A 5 -61.15 -9.53 -6.47
N PRO A 6 -62.10 -8.82 -5.78
CA PRO A 6 -62.27 -7.35 -5.56
C PRO A 6 -62.73 -6.93 -4.12
N ASN A 7 -62.70 -5.60 -3.88
CA ASN A 7 -63.56 -4.74 -3.04
C ASN A 7 -64.34 -5.29 -1.82
N HIS A 8 -64.13 -4.64 -0.66
CA HIS A 8 -65.24 -4.15 0.17
C HIS A 8 -64.84 -2.91 0.98
N ARG A 9 -65.47 -1.77 0.67
CA ARG A 9 -65.47 -0.55 1.51
C ARG A 9 -66.46 -0.77 2.65
N SER A 10 -65.99 -0.77 3.89
CA SER A 10 -66.81 -0.47 5.07
C SER A 10 -66.36 0.87 5.65
N LYS A 11 -67.34 1.72 6.00
CA LYS A 11 -67.12 3.06 6.55
C LYS A 11 -66.65 2.91 8.01
N CYS A 12 -65.44 3.38 8.32
CA CYS A 12 -64.98 3.52 9.70
C CYS A 12 -65.38 4.90 10.25
N SER A 13 -66.05 4.90 11.41
CA SER A 13 -66.30 6.08 12.23
C SER A 13 -64.98 6.61 12.79
N ALA A 14 -64.80 7.94 12.79
CA ALA A 14 -63.60 8.58 13.31
C ALA A 14 -63.54 8.47 14.85
N PRO A 15 -62.40 8.06 15.44
CA PRO A 15 -62.17 8.22 16.87
C PRO A 15 -61.69 9.64 17.18
N ALA A 16 -61.98 10.10 18.40
CA ALA A 16 -61.63 11.41 18.94
C ALA A 16 -60.10 11.68 18.88
N PRO A 17 -59.67 12.96 18.83
CA PRO A 17 -58.26 13.29 18.67
C PRO A 17 -57.48 12.92 19.94
N ALA A 18 -56.63 11.90 19.85
CA ALA A 18 -55.63 11.62 20.86
C ALA A 18 -54.50 12.66 20.74
N THR A 19 -54.30 13.44 21.80
CA THR A 19 -53.21 14.41 21.89
C THR A 19 -51.89 13.66 22.04
N ILE A 20 -51.11 13.56 20.95
CA ILE A 20 -49.77 12.96 20.97
C ILE A 20 -48.80 14.00 21.51
N ILE A 21 -48.31 13.79 22.74
CA ILE A 21 -47.20 14.55 23.32
C ILE A 21 -45.91 14.02 22.67
N PHE A 22 -45.32 14.80 21.77
CA PHE A 22 -43.96 14.54 21.28
C PHE A 22 -42.95 14.88 22.38
N LEU A 23 -42.49 13.87 23.11
CA LEU A 23 -41.28 13.98 23.93
C LEU A 23 -40.08 14.07 22.99
N PHE A 24 -39.62 15.29 22.72
CA PHE A 24 -38.29 15.52 22.17
C PHE A 24 -37.25 15.10 23.21
N VAL A 25 -36.81 13.85 23.16
CA VAL A 25 -35.58 13.44 23.84
C VAL A 25 -34.44 14.04 23.02
N PRO A 26 -33.64 14.99 23.56
CA PRO A 26 -32.46 15.43 22.85
C PRO A 26 -31.53 14.22 22.76
N LEU A 27 -31.30 13.73 21.54
CA LEU A 27 -30.25 12.76 21.28
C LEU A 27 -28.94 13.48 21.58
N LEU A 28 -28.47 13.33 22.81
CA LEU A 28 -27.11 13.65 23.21
C LEU A 28 -26.20 12.70 22.41
N CYS A 29 -25.88 13.09 21.17
CA CYS A 29 -24.70 12.58 20.50
C CYS A 29 -23.51 13.10 21.32
N SER A 30 -23.10 12.31 22.32
CA SER A 30 -21.76 12.41 22.87
C SER A 30 -20.80 12.13 21.72
N VAL A 31 -20.33 13.20 21.08
CA VAL A 31 -19.19 13.14 20.18
C VAL A 31 -17.99 12.90 21.09
N SER A 32 -17.79 11.64 21.46
CA SER A 32 -16.56 11.20 22.12
C SER A 32 -15.46 11.35 21.08
N PHE A 33 -14.86 12.53 20.98
CA PHE A 33 -13.53 12.69 20.40
C PHE A 33 -12.53 12.10 21.38
N THR A 34 -12.60 10.79 21.59
CA THR A 34 -11.47 10.07 22.15
C THR A 34 -10.50 9.93 20.99
N ASN A 35 -9.41 10.69 21.00
CA ASN A 35 -8.18 10.22 20.38
C ASN A 35 -7.82 8.93 21.10
N VAL A 36 -8.40 7.81 20.65
CA VAL A 36 -8.09 6.51 21.20
C VAL A 36 -6.65 6.26 20.78
N ASN A 37 -5.79 5.95 21.73
CA ASN A 37 -4.41 5.55 21.46
C ASN A 37 -4.37 4.03 21.55
N SER A 38 -5.25 3.36 20.78
CA SER A 38 -5.49 1.93 20.88
C SER A 38 -4.18 1.18 20.66
N GLN A 39 -3.96 0.19 21.50
CA GLN A 39 -2.79 -0.68 21.47
C GLN A 39 -2.94 -1.75 20.39
N ILE A 40 -1.84 -2.44 20.11
CA ILE A 40 -1.84 -3.55 19.15
C ILE A 40 -2.92 -4.59 19.51
N LEU A 41 -3.63 -5.10 18.50
CA LEU A 41 -4.76 -6.03 18.58
C LEU A 41 -6.05 -5.45 19.16
N GLU A 42 -6.08 -4.20 19.62
CA GLU A 42 -7.31 -3.53 20.02
C GLU A 42 -8.12 -3.09 18.80
N ALA A 43 -9.44 -3.00 18.99
CA ALA A 43 -10.36 -2.59 17.95
C ALA A 43 -10.13 -1.13 17.54
N CYS A 44 -10.34 -0.85 16.25
CA CYS A 44 -10.28 0.50 15.70
C CYS A 44 -11.32 0.66 14.58
N SER A 45 -11.64 1.90 14.23
CA SER A 45 -12.55 2.24 13.13
C SER A 45 -11.95 3.27 12.17
N ALA A 46 -11.08 4.15 12.67
CA ALA A 46 -10.35 5.14 11.90
C ALA A 46 -8.84 4.96 12.04
N ALA A 47 -8.09 5.46 11.05
CA ALA A 47 -6.62 5.43 11.07
C ALA A 47 -6.01 6.14 12.28
N THR A 48 -6.72 7.13 12.84
CA THR A 48 -6.31 7.93 14.01
C THR A 48 -6.60 7.26 15.35
N ASP A 49 -7.29 6.12 15.37
CA ASP A 49 -7.64 5.41 16.61
C ASP A 49 -6.48 4.58 17.15
N CYS A 50 -5.47 4.31 16.32
CA CYS A 50 -4.32 3.51 16.70
C CYS A 50 -3.16 4.39 17.14
N GLY A 51 -2.35 3.89 18.07
CA GLY A 51 -1.20 4.64 18.53
C GLY A 51 -0.08 4.81 17.49
N PRO A 52 0.93 5.66 17.80
CA PRO A 52 2.03 5.92 16.88
C PRO A 52 2.71 4.64 16.37
N GLY A 53 2.94 4.56 15.05
CA GLY A 53 3.52 3.40 14.39
C GLY A 53 2.57 2.21 14.22
N LEU A 54 1.30 2.35 14.60
CA LEU A 54 0.24 1.38 14.36
C LEU A 54 -0.68 1.84 13.21
N PHE A 55 -1.32 0.88 12.57
CA PHE A 55 -2.26 1.08 11.48
C PHE A 55 -3.58 0.38 11.81
N CYS A 56 -4.70 1.04 11.53
CA CYS A 56 -6.02 0.44 11.68
C CYS A 56 -6.35 -0.37 10.43
N GLY A 57 -6.31 -1.70 10.53
CA GLY A 57 -6.47 -2.58 9.37
C GLY A 57 -7.29 -3.82 9.66
N ASN A 58 -7.84 -4.41 8.60
CA ASN A 58 -8.48 -5.71 8.68
C ASN A 58 -7.42 -6.81 8.66
N CYS A 59 -7.60 -7.84 9.49
CA CYS A 59 -6.78 -9.05 9.43
C CYS A 59 -7.71 -10.27 9.26
N PRO A 60 -8.12 -10.60 8.01
CA PRO A 60 -9.07 -11.69 7.77
C PRO A 60 -8.59 -13.05 8.29
N ALA A 61 -7.27 -13.28 8.33
CA ALA A 61 -6.66 -14.50 8.85
C ALA A 61 -7.00 -14.79 10.32
N LEU A 62 -7.35 -13.76 11.10
CA LEU A 62 -7.76 -13.90 12.50
C LEU A 62 -9.27 -14.12 12.68
N GLY A 63 -10.06 -14.11 11.60
CA GLY A 63 -11.52 -14.27 11.67
C GLY A 63 -12.26 -13.15 12.40
N LEU A 64 -11.61 -11.98 12.56
CA LEU A 64 -12.18 -10.82 13.23
C LEU A 64 -13.18 -10.12 12.32
N LYS A 65 -14.28 -9.63 12.91
CA LYS A 65 -15.36 -8.94 12.20
C LYS A 65 -15.18 -7.43 12.10
N GLN A 66 -14.12 -6.90 12.72
CA GLN A 66 -13.83 -5.47 12.77
C GLN A 66 -12.31 -5.25 12.63
N PRO A 67 -11.89 -4.06 12.15
CA PRO A 67 -10.48 -3.70 12.10
C PRO A 67 -9.85 -3.69 13.49
N ILE A 68 -8.55 -3.95 13.52
CA ILE A 68 -7.72 -3.86 14.72
C ILE A 68 -6.46 -3.05 14.43
N CYS A 69 -5.86 -2.51 15.49
CA CYS A 69 -4.56 -1.88 15.38
C CYS A 69 -3.48 -2.94 15.18
N THR A 70 -2.81 -2.87 14.03
CA THR A 70 -1.67 -3.70 13.69
C THR A 70 -0.41 -2.84 13.61
N ARG A 71 0.77 -3.46 13.59
CA ARG A 71 2.03 -2.73 13.43
C ARG A 71 2.10 -2.20 12.00
N GLY A 72 2.13 -0.87 11.85
CA GLY A 72 2.26 -0.20 10.55
C GLY A 72 3.70 0.22 10.23
N GLN A 73 4.53 0.44 11.26
CA GLN A 73 5.94 0.80 11.09
C GLN A 73 6.87 -0.29 11.65
N ALA A 74 7.84 -0.68 10.83
CA ALA A 74 8.89 -1.58 11.24
C ALA A 74 9.93 -0.88 12.11
N THR A 75 10.53 -1.64 13.03
CA THR A 75 11.71 -1.17 13.76
C THR A 75 12.92 -1.22 12.84
N LEU A 76 13.53 -0.06 12.57
CA LEU A 76 14.76 0.00 11.78
C LEU A 76 15.91 -0.68 12.54
N PRO A 77 16.63 -1.65 11.94
CA PRO A 77 17.76 -2.31 12.61
C PRO A 77 18.84 -1.33 13.08
N THR A 78 19.06 -0.26 12.31
CA THR A 78 20.05 0.78 12.57
C THR A 78 19.71 1.69 13.77
N SER A 79 18.45 1.72 14.21
CA SER A 79 18.07 2.46 15.43
C SER A 79 18.35 1.68 16.71
N ILE A 80 18.54 0.36 16.62
CA ILE A 80 18.90 -0.50 17.76
C ILE A 80 20.41 -0.55 17.91
N VAL A 81 21.12 -0.81 16.81
CA VAL A 81 22.59 -0.85 16.75
C VAL A 81 23.02 -0.22 15.42
N ASN A 82 24.01 0.66 15.47
CA ASN A 82 24.51 1.35 14.29
C ASN A 82 25.99 1.02 14.03
N GLY A 83 26.45 1.24 12.80
CA GLY A 83 27.85 1.08 12.41
C GLY A 83 28.27 -0.36 12.09
N LEU A 84 27.35 -1.33 12.09
CA LEU A 84 27.65 -2.67 11.60
C LEU A 84 27.77 -2.70 10.06
N PRO A 85 28.54 -3.64 9.51
CA PRO A 85 28.54 -3.92 8.07
C PRO A 85 27.14 -4.29 7.54
N PHE A 86 26.85 -3.98 6.27
CA PHE A 86 25.53 -4.14 5.66
C PHE A 86 24.95 -5.56 5.78
N ASN A 87 25.81 -6.59 5.66
CA ASN A 87 25.47 -8.01 5.76
C ASN A 87 25.21 -8.50 7.21
N LYS A 88 25.37 -7.64 8.22
CA LYS A 88 25.07 -7.96 9.64
C LYS A 88 23.71 -7.44 10.09
N TYR A 89 22.94 -6.83 9.20
CA TYR A 89 21.57 -6.41 9.46
C TYR A 89 20.56 -7.33 8.75
N THR A 90 19.36 -7.43 9.34
CA THR A 90 18.19 -8.01 8.68
C THR A 90 17.34 -6.88 8.12
N TRP A 91 17.18 -6.84 6.80
CA TRP A 91 16.40 -5.80 6.11
C TRP A 91 15.03 -6.33 5.69
N ILE A 92 13.99 -5.52 5.87
CA ILE A 92 12.67 -5.84 5.32
C ILE A 92 12.67 -5.52 3.83
N VAL A 93 12.19 -6.49 3.04
CA VAL A 93 12.08 -6.41 1.59
C VAL A 93 10.63 -6.69 1.19
N THR A 94 10.10 -5.89 0.26
CA THR A 94 8.79 -6.16 -0.35
C THR A 94 8.96 -6.80 -1.72
N HIS A 95 8.21 -7.87 -1.97
CA HIS A 95 8.17 -8.57 -3.26
C HIS A 95 7.25 -7.81 -4.22
N ASN A 96 7.73 -7.49 -5.41
CA ASN A 96 7.00 -6.73 -6.43
C ASN A 96 6.41 -5.45 -5.84
N SER A 97 7.27 -4.59 -5.29
CA SER A 97 6.91 -3.43 -4.48
C SER A 97 5.96 -2.45 -5.18
N PHE A 98 5.94 -2.47 -6.51
CA PHE A 98 5.08 -1.64 -7.36
C PHE A 98 3.68 -2.22 -7.61
N SER A 99 3.47 -3.50 -7.30
CA SER A 99 2.25 -4.24 -7.58
C SER A 99 1.20 -3.94 -6.50
N ILE A 100 0.68 -2.71 -6.54
CA ILE A 100 -0.14 -2.12 -5.48
C ILE A 100 -1.62 -2.31 -5.81
N VAL A 101 -2.40 -2.77 -4.82
CA VAL A 101 -3.87 -2.87 -4.94
C VAL A 101 -4.46 -1.48 -5.22
N ASP A 102 -5.50 -1.42 -6.03
CA ASP A 102 -6.19 -0.17 -6.42
C ASP A 102 -5.34 0.88 -7.14
N ALA A 103 -4.08 0.60 -7.47
CA ALA A 103 -3.31 1.46 -8.36
C ALA A 103 -4.07 1.66 -9.69
N PRO A 104 -4.19 2.89 -10.24
CA PRO A 104 -4.97 3.12 -11.45
C PRO A 104 -4.48 2.24 -12.62
N PRO A 105 -5.36 1.54 -13.35
CA PRO A 105 -4.97 0.80 -14.54
C PRO A 105 -4.71 1.73 -15.73
N LEU A 106 -4.15 1.18 -16.81
CA LEU A 106 -4.02 1.91 -18.07
C LEU A 106 -5.40 2.29 -18.63
N PRO A 107 -5.55 3.45 -19.29
CA PRO A 107 -6.82 3.88 -19.86
C PRO A 107 -7.43 2.83 -20.79
N GLY A 108 -8.68 2.45 -20.51
CA GLY A 108 -9.42 1.48 -21.33
C GLY A 108 -8.99 0.02 -21.16
N VAL A 109 -8.14 -0.30 -20.18
CA VAL A 109 -7.64 -1.67 -19.95
C VAL A 109 -7.95 -2.09 -18.52
N GLN A 110 -8.64 -3.22 -18.35
CA GLN A 110 -8.77 -3.85 -17.03
C GLN A 110 -7.45 -4.52 -16.66
N ARG A 111 -6.88 -4.19 -15.49
CA ARG A 111 -5.70 -4.90 -14.98
C ARG A 111 -6.10 -6.29 -14.50
N MET A 112 -5.40 -7.31 -15.01
CA MET A 112 -5.62 -8.73 -14.76
C MET A 112 -4.29 -9.38 -14.36
N THR A 113 -3.84 -9.06 -13.15
CA THR A 113 -2.66 -9.65 -12.52
C THR A 113 -2.84 -9.66 -10.99
N PHE A 114 -1.92 -10.30 -10.27
CA PHE A 114 -1.94 -10.29 -8.81
C PHE A 114 -1.35 -9.02 -8.25
N TYR A 115 -1.85 -8.61 -7.09
CA TYR A 115 -1.34 -7.50 -6.28
C TYR A 115 -0.53 -8.06 -5.11
N ASN A 116 0.57 -7.40 -4.77
CA ASN A 116 1.46 -7.81 -3.70
C ASN A 116 1.47 -6.82 -2.53
N GLN A 117 1.13 -5.56 -2.77
CA GLN A 117 1.27 -4.48 -1.80
C GLN A 117 -0.04 -3.70 -1.66
N GLU A 118 -0.26 -3.12 -0.49
CA GLU A 118 -1.34 -2.16 -0.21
C GLU A 118 -0.81 -0.72 -0.18
N ASP A 119 0.47 -0.55 0.18
CA ASP A 119 1.13 0.73 0.32
C ASP A 119 1.85 1.15 -0.98
N THR A 120 1.88 2.46 -1.25
CA THR A 120 2.79 3.05 -2.25
C THR A 120 4.25 2.77 -1.90
N VAL A 121 5.15 2.84 -2.89
CA VAL A 121 6.59 2.61 -2.64
C VAL A 121 7.13 3.66 -1.66
N THR A 122 6.71 4.91 -1.77
CA THR A 122 6.99 5.96 -0.78
C THR A 122 6.59 5.53 0.64
N ASN A 123 5.38 4.98 0.82
CA ASN A 123 4.91 4.57 2.14
C ASN A 123 5.62 3.31 2.63
N GLN A 124 5.93 2.34 1.77
CA GLN A 124 6.76 1.18 2.13
C GLN A 124 8.10 1.63 2.73
N LEU A 125 8.80 2.57 2.08
CA LEU A 125 10.07 3.12 2.58
C LEU A 125 9.91 3.86 3.91
N ARG A 126 8.86 4.69 4.05
CA ARG A 126 8.53 5.39 5.30
C ARG A 126 8.15 4.44 6.44
N ASN A 127 7.58 3.28 6.10
CA ASN A 127 7.20 2.23 7.05
C ASN A 127 8.37 1.29 7.41
N GLY A 128 9.58 1.56 6.91
CA GLY A 128 10.81 0.89 7.31
C GLY A 128 11.29 -0.21 6.37
N VAL A 129 10.65 -0.38 5.20
CA VAL A 129 11.19 -1.21 4.12
C VAL A 129 12.50 -0.59 3.63
N ARG A 130 13.51 -1.44 3.40
CA ARG A 130 14.84 -1.04 2.90
C ARG A 130 15.28 -1.88 1.71
N GLY A 131 14.46 -2.83 1.26
CA GLY A 131 14.62 -3.53 0.00
C GLY A 131 13.34 -3.51 -0.83
N LEU A 132 13.47 -3.26 -2.13
CA LEU A 132 12.36 -3.25 -3.08
C LEU A 132 12.68 -4.22 -4.22
N MET A 133 11.78 -5.17 -4.51
CA MET A 133 11.89 -6.04 -5.67
C MET A 133 11.02 -5.48 -6.80
N LEU A 134 11.63 -5.28 -7.97
CA LEU A 134 11.02 -4.65 -9.14
C LEU A 134 11.23 -5.51 -10.38
N ASP A 135 10.14 -5.93 -11.01
CA ASP A 135 10.15 -6.64 -12.29
C ASP A 135 10.13 -5.61 -13.41
N MET A 136 11.22 -5.53 -14.18
CA MET A 136 11.40 -4.50 -15.20
C MET A 136 11.36 -5.11 -16.61
N TYR A 137 10.54 -4.54 -17.48
CA TYR A 137 10.30 -5.02 -18.84
C TYR A 137 10.46 -3.91 -19.86
N ASP A 138 10.89 -4.26 -21.08
CA ASP A 138 10.63 -3.41 -22.25
C ASP A 138 9.13 -3.42 -22.57
N PHE A 139 8.51 -2.24 -22.58
CA PHE A 139 7.11 -2.09 -22.92
C PHE A 139 6.79 -0.69 -23.42
N GLN A 140 5.96 -0.57 -24.46
CA GLN A 140 5.57 0.73 -25.05
C GLN A 140 6.76 1.68 -25.33
N ASN A 141 7.88 1.13 -25.79
CA ASN A 141 9.14 1.86 -26.07
C ASN A 141 9.79 2.53 -24.85
N ASP A 142 9.52 2.01 -23.64
CA ASP A 142 10.14 2.46 -22.38
C ASP A 142 10.33 1.26 -21.42
N ILE A 143 10.92 1.50 -20.25
CA ILE A 143 11.06 0.50 -19.18
C ILE A 143 9.88 0.59 -18.22
N TRP A 144 9.13 -0.50 -18.10
CA TRP A 144 7.91 -0.57 -17.31
C TRP A 144 8.00 -1.59 -16.18
N LEU A 145 7.20 -1.35 -15.15
CA LEU A 145 6.93 -2.31 -14.10
C LEU A 145 5.65 -3.08 -14.42
N CYS A 146 5.77 -4.39 -14.53
CA CYS A 146 4.67 -5.27 -14.90
C CYS A 146 4.69 -6.51 -14.02
N HIS A 147 3.54 -6.95 -13.54
CA HIS A 147 3.47 -8.24 -12.86
C HIS A 147 2.99 -9.29 -13.87
N SER A 148 3.95 -9.88 -14.59
CA SER A 148 3.68 -10.63 -15.81
C SER A 148 4.39 -11.98 -15.83
N PHE A 149 4.28 -12.71 -16.93
CA PHE A 149 4.88 -14.03 -17.08
C PHE A 149 5.64 -14.15 -18.41
N ARG A 150 6.53 -15.14 -18.50
CA ARG A 150 7.32 -15.48 -19.71
C ARG A 150 8.16 -14.33 -20.27
N GLY A 151 8.59 -13.41 -19.40
CA GLY A 151 9.47 -12.30 -19.79
C GLY A 151 8.81 -11.26 -20.72
N GLN A 152 7.48 -11.21 -20.76
CA GLN A 152 6.74 -10.26 -21.60
C GLN A 152 5.79 -9.42 -20.77
N CYS A 153 5.80 -8.10 -20.96
CA CYS A 153 4.77 -7.21 -20.40
C CYS A 153 3.58 -7.04 -21.36
N HIS A 154 2.38 -6.96 -20.79
CA HIS A 154 1.13 -6.73 -21.52
C HIS A 154 0.38 -5.56 -20.90
N ASN A 155 -0.51 -4.93 -21.69
CA ASN A 155 -1.32 -3.80 -21.19
C ASN A 155 -2.11 -4.17 -19.91
N PHE A 156 -2.58 -5.41 -19.81
CA PHE A 156 -3.36 -5.88 -18.66
C PHE A 156 -2.50 -6.33 -17.46
N THR A 157 -1.18 -6.42 -17.61
CA THR A 157 -0.23 -6.73 -16.51
C THR A 157 0.63 -5.54 -16.11
N ALA A 158 0.60 -4.45 -16.89
CA ALA A 158 1.36 -3.23 -16.65
C ALA A 158 0.81 -2.41 -15.48
N PHE A 159 1.73 -1.86 -14.69
CA PHE A 159 1.41 -0.89 -13.63
C PHE A 159 1.76 0.52 -14.07
N GLN A 160 3.04 0.81 -14.28
CA GLN A 160 3.53 2.14 -14.64
C GLN A 160 4.96 2.10 -15.21
N PRO A 161 5.43 3.17 -15.88
CA PRO A 161 6.84 3.34 -16.19
C PRO A 161 7.71 3.25 -14.93
N ALA A 162 8.83 2.53 -15.02
CA ALA A 162 9.71 2.28 -13.88
C ALA A 162 10.31 3.57 -13.30
N VAL A 163 10.52 4.59 -14.14
CA VAL A 163 11.04 5.90 -13.72
C VAL A 163 10.18 6.56 -12.62
N ASN A 164 8.87 6.31 -12.58
CA ASN A 164 7.99 6.90 -11.57
C ASN A 164 8.29 6.35 -10.18
N THR A 165 8.36 5.03 -10.05
CA THR A 165 8.73 4.36 -8.80
C THR A 165 10.16 4.68 -8.40
N LEU A 166 11.11 4.75 -9.35
CA LEU A 166 12.49 5.12 -9.06
C LEU A 166 12.61 6.58 -8.56
N LYS A 167 11.75 7.50 -9.03
CA LYS A 167 11.66 8.86 -8.49
C LYS A 167 11.12 8.92 -7.07
N GLU A 168 10.24 8.02 -6.67
CA GLU A 168 9.84 7.88 -5.26
C GLU A 168 11.05 7.50 -4.38
N VAL A 169 11.89 6.58 -4.86
CA VAL A 169 13.13 6.21 -4.17
C VAL A 169 14.12 7.38 -4.11
N GLU A 170 14.27 8.12 -5.21
CA GLU A 170 15.15 9.29 -5.26
C GLU A 170 14.72 10.36 -4.24
N ALA A 171 13.42 10.67 -4.20
CA ALA A 171 12.86 11.63 -3.26
C ALA A 171 13.10 11.18 -1.80
N PHE A 172 12.89 9.89 -1.51
CA PHE A 172 13.16 9.33 -0.18
C PHE A 172 14.64 9.46 0.22
N LEU A 173 15.58 9.10 -0.66
CA LEU A 173 17.02 9.20 -0.38
C LEU A 173 17.48 10.67 -0.24
N THR A 174 16.89 11.57 -1.00
CA THR A 174 17.14 13.02 -0.88
C THR A 174 16.69 13.56 0.47
N GLU A 175 15.52 13.14 0.97
CA GLU A 175 15.02 13.53 2.29
C GLU A 175 15.77 12.84 3.45
N ASN A 176 16.38 11.68 3.19
CA ASN A 176 16.98 10.82 4.22
C ASN A 176 18.42 10.40 3.84
N PRO A 177 19.42 11.30 3.96
CA PRO A 177 20.76 11.11 3.38
C PRO A 177 21.61 10.01 4.03
N THR A 178 21.19 9.47 5.18
CA THR A 178 21.86 8.37 5.87
C THR A 178 21.20 7.02 5.62
N GLU A 179 20.09 6.99 4.87
CA GLU A 179 19.36 5.76 4.60
C GLU A 179 19.95 4.98 3.43
N ILE A 180 19.67 3.68 3.43
CA ILE A 180 20.12 2.74 2.40
C ILE A 180 18.89 2.09 1.80
N VAL A 181 18.81 2.04 0.47
CA VAL A 181 17.76 1.30 -0.23
C VAL A 181 18.41 0.29 -1.18
N THR A 182 18.04 -0.97 -1.03
CA THR A 182 18.44 -2.05 -1.95
C THR A 182 17.32 -2.23 -2.98
N ILE A 183 17.65 -2.15 -4.26
CA ILE A 183 16.72 -2.46 -5.34
C ILE A 183 17.15 -3.81 -5.94
N VAL A 184 16.26 -4.79 -5.86
CA VAL A 184 16.40 -6.10 -6.51
C VAL A 184 15.64 -6.03 -7.82
N ILE A 185 16.33 -6.25 -8.93
CA ILE A 185 15.73 -6.16 -10.27
C ILE A 185 15.55 -7.58 -10.82
N GLU A 186 14.31 -7.95 -11.11
CA GLU A 186 14.03 -9.06 -12.00
C GLU A 186 14.03 -8.52 -13.44
N ASP A 187 15.11 -8.81 -14.16
CA ASP A 187 15.46 -8.14 -15.42
C ASP A 187 14.91 -8.87 -16.64
N TYR A 188 13.93 -8.26 -17.30
CA TYR A 188 13.40 -8.64 -18.61
C TYR A 188 13.63 -7.56 -19.68
N VAL A 189 14.55 -6.64 -19.43
CA VAL A 189 14.92 -5.56 -20.34
C VAL A 189 15.98 -6.05 -21.33
N HIS A 190 15.63 -5.97 -22.61
CA HIS A 190 16.50 -6.30 -23.73
C HIS A 190 17.06 -5.03 -24.41
N THR A 191 16.40 -3.88 -24.24
CA THR A 191 16.87 -2.59 -24.76
C THR A 191 18.28 -2.30 -24.24
N PRO A 192 19.27 -2.08 -25.13
CA PRO A 192 20.64 -1.79 -24.72
C PRO A 192 20.70 -0.58 -23.78
N LYS A 193 21.31 -0.77 -22.60
CA LYS A 193 21.42 0.24 -21.53
C LYS A 193 20.08 0.72 -20.95
N GLY A 194 18.97 0.02 -21.19
CA GLY A 194 17.64 0.41 -20.70
C GLY A 194 17.62 0.66 -19.18
N LEU A 195 18.15 -0.28 -18.40
CA LEU A 195 18.26 -0.14 -16.94
C LEU A 195 19.15 1.06 -16.53
N ALA A 196 20.36 1.18 -17.08
CA ALA A 196 21.25 2.29 -16.73
C ALA A 196 20.61 3.66 -17.05
N ASN A 197 19.94 3.75 -18.20
CA ASN A 197 19.28 4.98 -18.65
C ASN A 197 18.10 5.34 -17.75
N VAL A 198 17.25 4.38 -17.36
CA VAL A 198 16.08 4.69 -16.51
C VAL A 198 16.49 5.12 -15.11
N PHE A 199 17.54 4.52 -14.55
CA PHE A 199 18.10 4.95 -13.25
C PHE A 199 18.73 6.33 -13.31
N THR A 200 19.50 6.62 -14.37
CA THR A 200 20.05 7.97 -14.61
C THR A 200 18.94 8.99 -14.79
N SER A 201 17.88 8.65 -15.54
CA SER A 201 16.72 9.54 -15.75
C SER A 201 15.92 9.78 -14.47
N ALA A 202 15.94 8.83 -13.53
CA ALA A 202 15.38 8.99 -12.20
C ALA A 202 16.29 9.77 -11.24
N GLY A 203 17.56 10.03 -11.60
CA GLY A 203 18.55 10.72 -10.76
C GLY A 203 19.15 9.83 -9.66
N LEU A 204 19.07 8.51 -9.79
CA LEU A 204 19.55 7.56 -8.77
C LEU A 204 21.01 7.13 -8.94
N ASP A 205 21.62 7.40 -10.10
CA ASP A 205 23.01 7.06 -10.41
C ASP A 205 24.00 7.68 -9.41
N LYS A 206 23.71 8.88 -8.91
CA LYS A 206 24.50 9.56 -7.86
C LYS A 206 24.51 8.82 -6.51
N TYR A 207 23.55 7.93 -6.25
CA TYR A 207 23.43 7.19 -5.00
C TYR A 207 24.00 5.76 -5.08
N TRP A 208 24.45 5.32 -6.25
CA TRP A 208 24.91 3.94 -6.42
C TRP A 208 26.14 3.63 -5.59
N PHE A 209 26.05 2.55 -4.80
CA PHE A 209 27.21 2.00 -4.12
C PHE A 209 28.14 1.37 -5.17
N PRO A 210 29.40 1.82 -5.29
CA PRO A 210 30.27 1.40 -6.37
C PRO A 210 30.69 -0.06 -6.22
N VAL A 211 30.57 -0.84 -7.30
CA VAL A 211 30.95 -2.27 -7.34
C VAL A 211 32.41 -2.48 -6.94
N SER A 212 33.30 -1.54 -7.24
CA SER A 212 34.71 -1.62 -6.85
C SER A 212 34.94 -1.58 -5.34
N LYS A 213 33.96 -1.09 -4.55
CA LYS A 213 33.97 -1.08 -3.09
C LYS A 213 33.12 -2.20 -2.48
N MET A 214 32.45 -3.02 -3.29
CA MET A 214 31.71 -4.17 -2.77
C MET A 214 32.69 -5.16 -2.13
N PRO A 215 32.43 -5.61 -0.89
CA PRO A 215 33.27 -6.61 -0.25
C PRO A 215 33.31 -7.91 -1.06
N LYS A 216 34.46 -8.58 -1.07
CA LYS A 216 34.65 -9.82 -1.83
C LYS A 216 34.54 -11.02 -0.90
N LYS A 217 33.94 -12.11 -1.40
CA LYS A 217 33.92 -13.42 -0.71
C LYS A 217 33.38 -13.38 0.73
N GLY A 218 32.38 -12.54 1.01
CA GLY A 218 31.76 -12.44 2.34
C GLY A 218 32.57 -11.66 3.37
N GLU A 219 33.59 -10.92 2.93
CA GLU A 219 34.23 -9.87 3.73
C GLU A 219 33.23 -8.73 4.01
N ASP A 220 33.60 -7.86 4.95
CA ASP A 220 32.83 -6.69 5.39
C ASP A 220 33.47 -5.39 4.86
#